data_AF-A0A259M9X9-F1
#
_entry.id   AF-A0A259M9X9-F1
#
_cell.length_a   1.000
_cell.length_b   1.000
_cell.length_c   1.000
_cell.angle_alpha   90.00
_cell.angle_beta   90.00
_cell.angle_gamma   90.00
#
_symmetry.space_group_name_H-M   'P 1'
#
loop_
_entity.id
_entity.type
_entity.pdbx_description
1 polymer ?
#
loop_
_entity_poly.entity_id
_entity_poly.type
_entity_poly.pdbx_seq_one_letter_code
_entity_poly.pdbx_strand_id
1 'polypeptide(L)'
;MPVQTATDTLIRISIPKQTLTLECNGAVVASYPVSTALNGPGQADGSGCTPLGEHYVRACIGAGQPLNTVFRGRRPTGEIYSP
;
A
#
# COMPACT_ATOMS: atom_id res chain seq x y z
N MET A 1 15.47 -6.74 -32.21
CA MET A 1 14.52 -5.94 -31.41
C MET A 1 14.75 -6.33 -29.95
N PRO A 2 15.17 -5.43 -29.05
CA PRO A 2 15.34 -5.80 -27.65
C PRO A 2 13.95 -6.06 -27.06
N VAL A 3 13.77 -7.25 -26.49
CA VAL A 3 12.62 -7.58 -25.65
C VAL A 3 12.65 -6.61 -24.46
N GLN A 4 11.62 -5.80 -24.30
CA GLN A 4 11.45 -5.01 -23.08
C GLN A 4 11.11 -6.00 -21.97
N THR A 5 12.10 -6.36 -21.15
CA THR A 5 11.86 -7.15 -19.94
C THR A 5 10.99 -6.32 -19.01
N ALA A 6 9.76 -6.77 -18.75
CA ALA A 6 8.88 -6.11 -17.79
C ALA A 6 9.62 -5.96 -16.45
N THR A 7 9.60 -4.75 -15.88
CA THR A 7 10.23 -4.47 -14.59
C THR A 7 9.45 -5.19 -13.51
N ASP A 8 10.04 -6.22 -12.91
CA ASP A 8 9.43 -6.94 -11.80
C ASP A 8 9.45 -6.04 -10.57
N THR A 9 8.28 -5.53 -10.18
CA THR A 9 8.13 -4.59 -9.07
C THR A 9 7.28 -5.23 -7.99
N LEU A 10 7.86 -5.40 -6.81
CA LEU A 10 7.23 -6.10 -5.69
C LEU A 10 7.19 -5.23 -4.46
N ILE A 11 6.05 -5.26 -3.77
CA ILE A 11 5.89 -4.66 -2.45
C ILE A 11 5.83 -5.79 -1.43
N ARG A 12 6.82 -5.84 -0.52
CA ARG A 12 6.82 -6.78 0.60
C ARG A 12 6.41 -6.06 1.87
N ILE A 13 5.44 -6.62 2.58
CA ILE A 13 5.00 -6.14 3.88
C ILE A 13 5.43 -7.13 4.95
N SER A 14 6.19 -6.66 5.94
CA SER A 14 6.47 -7.42 7.15
C SER A 14 5.61 -6.88 8.29
N ILE A 15 4.61 -7.65 8.70
CA ILE A 15 3.73 -7.31 9.83
C ILE A 15 4.52 -7.24 11.16
N PRO A 16 5.39 -8.22 11.52
CA PRO A 16 6.14 -8.15 12.78
C PRO A 16 7.10 -6.96 12.84
N LYS A 17 7.68 -6.56 11.69
CA LYS A 17 8.61 -5.43 11.60
C LYS A 17 7.94 -4.10 11.31
N GLN A 18 6.63 -4.08 11.04
CA GLN A 18 5.90 -2.88 10.61
C GLN A 18 6.63 -2.11 9.50
N THR A 19 7.08 -2.85 8.47
CA THR A 19 7.92 -2.31 7.39
C THR A 19 7.38 -2.72 6.02
N LEU A 20 7.36 -1.77 5.08
CA LEU A 20 7.18 -1.99 3.65
C LEU A 20 8.52 -1.90 2.94
N THR A 21 8.87 -2.91 2.16
CA THR A 21 10.03 -2.91 1.26
C THR A 21 9.57 -2.89 -0.18
N LEU A 22 10.07 -1.94 -0.97
CA LEU A 22 9.87 -1.89 -2.41
C LEU A 22 11.07 -2.52 -3.10
N GLU A 23 10.81 -3.53 -3.92
CA GLU A 23 11.81 -4.25 -4.73
C GLU A 23 11.55 -3.97 -6.20
N CYS A 24 12.61 -3.70 -6.97
CA CYS A 24 12.59 -3.59 -8.43
C CYS A 24 13.67 -4.50 -9.01
N ASN A 25 13.29 -5.43 -9.89
CA ASN A 25 14.19 -6.41 -10.50
C ASN A 25 15.03 -7.19 -9.46
N GLY A 26 14.41 -7.55 -8.33
CA GLY A 26 15.06 -8.28 -7.23
C GLY A 26 15.96 -7.43 -6.31
N ALA A 27 16.13 -6.13 -6.58
CA ALA A 27 16.88 -5.21 -5.72
C ALA A 27 15.94 -4.35 -4.87
N VAL A 28 16.26 -4.17 -3.59
CA VAL A 28 15.54 -3.24 -2.72
C VAL A 28 15.84 -1.81 -3.14
N VAL A 29 14.80 -1.05 -3.49
CA VAL A 29 14.92 0.36 -3.91
C VAL A 29 14.47 1.34 -2.82
N ALA A 30 13.57 0.93 -1.94
CA ALA A 30 13.09 1.76 -0.84
C ALA A 30 12.53 0.93 0.32
N SER A 31 12.53 1.52 1.51
CA SER A 31 11.94 0.94 2.72
C SER A 31 11.21 2.03 3.50
N TYR A 32 10.01 1.72 3.98
CA TYR A 32 9.16 2.67 4.71
C TYR A 32 8.60 2.02 5.97
N PRO A 33 8.51 2.75 7.10
CA PRO A 33 7.71 2.32 8.23
C PRO A 33 6.24 2.31 7.83
N VAL A 34 5.48 1.33 8.32
CA VAL A 34 4.03 1.24 8.09
C VAL A 34 3.31 0.94 9.39
N SER A 35 1.98 1.04 9.36
CA SER A 35 1.12 0.53 10.42
C SER A 35 0.11 -0.43 9.81
N THR A 36 0.10 -1.67 10.28
CA THR A 36 -0.87 -2.69 9.86
C THR A 36 -2.10 -2.67 10.77
N ALA A 37 -3.08 -3.53 10.49
CA ALA A 37 -4.25 -3.68 11.33
C ALA A 37 -3.89 -3.92 12.81
N LEU A 38 -4.62 -3.25 13.72
CA LEU A 38 -4.47 -3.43 15.16
C LEU A 38 -4.73 -4.89 15.59
N ASN A 39 -5.68 -5.56 14.92
CA ASN A 39 -6.03 -6.96 15.18
C ASN A 39 -5.01 -7.97 14.62
N GLY A 40 -3.93 -7.49 13.99
CA GLY A 40 -2.90 -8.34 13.41
C GLY A 40 -3.30 -9.01 12.09
N PRO A 41 -2.66 -10.13 11.73
CA PRO A 41 -2.98 -10.87 10.51
C PRO A 41 -4.28 -11.67 10.64
N GLY A 42 -5.01 -11.84 9.54
CA GLY A 42 -6.25 -12.63 9.51
C GLY A 42 -7.03 -12.45 8.20
N GLN A 43 -7.91 -13.40 7.88
CA GLN A 43 -8.62 -13.46 6.59
C GLN A 43 -10.15 -13.62 6.72
N ALA A 44 -10.69 -13.63 7.95
CA ALA A 44 -12.13 -13.71 8.15
C ALA A 44 -12.82 -12.40 7.74
N ASP A 45 -13.99 -12.51 7.12
CA ASP A 45 -14.79 -11.33 6.75
C ASP A 45 -15.17 -10.52 7.99
N GLY A 46 -15.10 -9.19 7.88
CA GLY A 46 -15.36 -8.28 9.01
C GLY A 46 -14.33 -8.31 10.15
N SER A 47 -13.23 -9.06 10.05
CA SER A 47 -12.24 -9.18 11.13
C SER A 47 -11.45 -7.90 11.43
N GLY A 48 -11.37 -6.97 10.47
CA GLY A 48 -10.49 -5.82 10.56
C GLY A 48 -9.00 -6.17 10.60
N CYS A 49 -8.62 -7.42 10.30
CA CYS A 49 -7.24 -7.87 10.21
C CYS A 49 -6.59 -7.50 8.86
N THR A 50 -5.25 -7.57 8.81
CA THR A 50 -4.52 -7.50 7.53
C THR A 50 -4.47 -8.89 6.89
N PRO A 51 -5.05 -9.09 5.68
CA PRO A 51 -4.99 -10.38 5.01
C PRO A 51 -3.57 -10.71 4.56
N LEU A 52 -3.22 -11.99 4.66
CA LEU A 52 -1.96 -12.54 4.16
C LEU A 52 -2.11 -13.02 2.71
N GLY A 53 -0.98 -13.21 2.03
CA GLY A 53 -0.91 -13.72 0.66
C GLY A 53 -0.56 -12.66 -0.38
N GLU A 54 -0.59 -13.06 -1.64
CA GLU A 54 -0.30 -12.19 -2.77
C GLU A 54 -1.48 -11.28 -3.08
N HIS A 55 -1.19 -10.00 -3.17
CA HIS A 55 -2.15 -8.96 -3.51
C HIS A 55 -1.56 -8.12 -4.63
N TYR A 56 -2.44 -7.47 -5.40
CA TYR A 56 -2.03 -6.54 -6.43
C TYR A 56 -2.73 -5.20 -6.25
N VAL A 57 -2.07 -4.13 -6.68
CA VAL A 57 -2.65 -2.79 -6.66
C VAL A 57 -3.71 -2.69 -7.74
N ARG A 58 -4.97 -2.76 -7.33
CA ARG A 58 -6.12 -2.60 -8.23
C ARG A 58 -6.32 -1.16 -8.71
N ALA A 59 -6.11 -0.20 -7.82
CA ALA A 59 -6.37 1.21 -8.07
C ALA A 59 -5.51 2.10 -7.17
N CYS A 60 -5.05 3.22 -7.72
CA CYS A 60 -4.42 4.31 -6.98
C CYS A 60 -5.35 5.54 -7.05
N ILE A 61 -5.65 6.17 -5.92
CA ILE A 61 -6.66 7.23 -5.80
C ILE A 61 -6.03 8.41 -5.09
N GLY A 62 -6.25 9.62 -5.61
CA GLY A 62 -5.73 10.87 -5.03
C GLY A 62 -4.76 11.64 -5.94
N ALA A 63 -4.43 11.12 -7.13
CA ALA A 63 -3.66 11.88 -8.12
C ALA A 63 -4.30 13.25 -8.40
N GLY A 64 -3.50 14.32 -8.30
CA GLY A 64 -3.95 15.70 -8.51
C GLY A 64 -4.76 16.33 -7.37
N GLN A 65 -5.01 15.60 -6.27
CA GLN A 65 -5.69 16.17 -5.10
C GLN A 65 -4.71 16.98 -4.24
N PRO A 66 -5.17 18.04 -3.55
CA PRO A 66 -4.33 18.78 -2.61
C PRO A 66 -3.74 17.88 -1.52
N LEU A 67 -2.58 18.26 -0.97
CA LEU A 67 -2.02 17.62 0.21
C LEU A 67 -3.04 17.69 1.36
N ASN A 68 -3.09 16.65 2.20
CA ASN A 68 -4.03 16.52 3.31
C ASN A 68 -5.51 16.40 2.92
N THR A 69 -5.84 16.14 1.65
CA THR A 69 -7.23 15.82 1.24
C THR A 69 -7.75 14.61 2.00
N VAL A 70 -8.91 14.76 2.66
CA VAL A 70 -9.60 13.66 3.33
C VAL A 70 -10.50 12.91 2.34
N PHE A 71 -10.48 11.57 2.42
CA PHE A 71 -11.30 10.70 1.58
C PHE A 71 -12.28 9.89 2.43
N ARG A 72 -13.51 9.73 1.95
CA ARG A 72 -14.50 8.77 2.48
C ARG A 72 -15.01 7.91 1.35
N GLY A 73 -14.96 6.59 1.51
CA GLY A 73 -15.43 5.67 0.47
C GLY A 73 -14.74 5.88 -0.89
N ARG A 74 -13.45 6.26 -0.90
CA ARG A 74 -12.64 6.57 -2.10
C ARG A 74 -13.03 7.87 -2.84
N ARG A 75 -13.84 8.74 -2.24
CA ARG A 75 -14.20 10.07 -2.78
C ARG A 75 -13.64 11.19 -1.90
N PRO A 76 -13.11 12.28 -2.46
CA PRO A 76 -12.66 13.42 -1.67
C PRO A 76 -13.86 14.03 -0.96
N THR A 77 -13.70 14.43 0.30
CA THR A 77 -14.76 15.04 1.10
C THR A 77 -14.80 16.57 0.96
N GLY A 78 -13.73 17.18 0.44
CA GLY A 78 -13.52 18.63 0.43
C GLY A 78 -12.81 19.17 1.69
N GLU A 79 -12.63 18.33 2.71
CA GLU A 79 -11.88 18.66 3.91
C GLU A 79 -10.36 18.54 3.67
N ILE A 80 -9.60 19.52 4.17
CA ILE A 80 -8.14 19.51 4.23
C ILE A 80 -7.73 19.36 5.69
N TYR A 81 -7.11 18.23 6.04
CA TYR A 81 -6.66 17.96 7.40
C TYR A 81 -5.58 18.96 7.83
N SER A 82 -5.74 19.50 9.04
CA SER A 82 -4.77 20.34 9.74
C SER A 82 -4.52 19.76 11.14
N PRO A 83 -3.26 19.61 11.58
CA PRO A 83 -2.91 19.03 12.88
C PRO A 83 -3.49 19.78 14.09
#